data_AF-A0A1X7UKK8-F1
#
_entry.id   AF-A0A1X7UKK8-F1
#
_cell.length_a   1.000
_cell.length_b   1.000
_cell.length_c   1.000
_cell.angle_alpha   90.00
_cell.angle_beta   90.00
_cell.angle_gamma   90.00
#
_symmetry.space_group_name_H-M   'P 1'
#
loop_
_entity.id
_entity.type
_entity.pdbx_description
1 polymer ?
#
loop_
_entity_poly.entity_id
_entity_poly.type
_entity_poly.pdbx_seq_one_letter_code
_entity_poly.pdbx_strand_id
1 'polypeptide(L)'
;MALSKGPLGPLTRADKIKKATPVLQKSKCIAAIDFGTSSLSVAYTTPTTQGDTKVLPLHRTYERVPNTIIFIIEEEEQQHKVLGIGYRAQSLYGDIKDDASNFIYFERIKKLLERDTSLDCTTKVSSFTGGSYYLIEVIAFILTHLKEKLLTHLRGVYKSTDFDWVITVPAIWKARARRMMREAAYMVT
;
A
#
# COMPACT_ATOMS: atom_id res chain seq x y z
N MET A 1 -9.73 34.65 -13.17
CA MET A 1 -10.45 33.89 -12.13
C MET A 1 -10.00 32.45 -12.21
N ALA A 2 -9.17 32.00 -11.27
CA ALA A 2 -8.79 30.60 -11.18
C ALA A 2 -10.00 29.81 -10.65
N LEU A 3 -10.51 28.89 -11.47
CA LEU A 3 -11.54 27.94 -11.06
C LEU A 3 -10.94 27.06 -9.95
N SER A 4 -11.41 27.20 -8.71
CA SER A 4 -11.15 26.20 -7.68
C SER A 4 -11.82 24.91 -8.13
N LYS A 5 -11.03 24.01 -8.73
CA LYS A 5 -11.50 22.69 -9.09
C LYS A 5 -11.72 21.92 -7.78
N GLY A 6 -12.94 21.46 -7.58
CA GLY A 6 -13.34 20.68 -6.41
C GLY A 6 -12.53 19.39 -6.27
N PRO A 7 -12.66 18.69 -5.13
CA PRO A 7 -11.86 17.49 -4.83
C PRO A 7 -11.97 16.44 -5.94
N LEU A 8 -10.82 15.94 -6.39
CA LEU A 8 -10.72 14.91 -7.42
C LEU A 8 -11.46 13.64 -6.98
N GLY A 9 -12.29 13.12 -7.89
CA GLY A 9 -13.09 11.92 -7.66
C GLY A 9 -12.26 10.63 -7.66
N PRO A 10 -12.81 9.52 -7.14
CA PRO A 10 -12.08 8.27 -6.98
C PRO A 10 -11.94 7.50 -8.31
N LEU A 11 -10.83 6.77 -8.50
CA LEU A 11 -10.44 6.19 -9.79
C LEU A 11 -11.27 4.98 -10.24
N THR A 12 -11.45 4.80 -11.54
CA THR A 12 -12.15 3.64 -12.15
C THR A 12 -11.38 2.30 -12.09
N ARG A 13 -10.24 2.22 -11.40
CA ARG A 13 -9.38 1.01 -11.37
C ARG A 13 -9.98 -0.11 -10.51
N ALA A 14 -10.76 0.25 -9.49
CA ALA A 14 -11.52 -0.68 -8.66
C ALA A 14 -12.49 -1.56 -9.48
N ASP A 15 -12.96 -1.07 -10.64
CA ASP A 15 -13.95 -1.78 -11.48
C ASP A 15 -13.32 -2.84 -12.40
N LYS A 16 -11.98 -2.93 -12.48
CA LYS A 16 -11.26 -3.75 -13.48
C LYS A 16 -10.24 -4.71 -12.87
N ILE A 17 -10.54 -5.31 -11.72
CA ILE A 17 -9.64 -6.29 -11.08
C ILE A 17 -9.62 -7.58 -11.91
N LYS A 18 -8.55 -7.79 -12.68
CA LYS A 18 -8.33 -9.06 -13.39
C LYS A 18 -7.96 -10.13 -12.36
N LYS A 19 -8.86 -11.08 -12.15
CA LYS A 19 -8.60 -12.25 -11.32
C LYS A 19 -7.69 -13.21 -12.10
N ALA A 20 -6.41 -13.25 -11.75
CA ALA A 20 -5.52 -14.32 -12.19
C ALA A 20 -5.75 -15.55 -11.32
N THR A 21 -5.86 -16.73 -11.94
CA THR A 21 -5.83 -18.00 -11.20
C THR A 21 -4.42 -18.16 -10.62
N PRO A 22 -4.26 -18.24 -9.29
CA PRO A 22 -2.94 -18.42 -8.71
C PRO A 22 -2.41 -19.80 -9.09
N VAL A 23 -1.32 -19.84 -9.85
CA VAL A 23 -0.54 -21.05 -10.04
C VAL A 23 0.35 -21.16 -8.82
N LEU A 24 0.11 -22.16 -7.96
CA LEU A 24 0.99 -22.49 -6.84
C LEU A 24 2.30 -23.04 -7.40
N GLN A 25 3.21 -22.14 -7.76
CA GLN A 25 4.57 -22.50 -8.10
C GLN A 25 5.36 -22.50 -6.79
N LYS A 26 6.06 -23.59 -6.48
CA LYS A 26 6.94 -23.61 -5.30
C LYS A 26 8.07 -22.59 -5.52
N SER A 27 7.93 -21.39 -4.99
CA SER A 27 9.04 -20.44 -5.01
C SER A 27 10.09 -20.79 -3.95
N LYS A 28 11.35 -20.48 -4.25
CA LYS A 28 12.45 -20.48 -3.27
C LYS A 28 12.59 -19.14 -2.54
N CYS A 29 11.79 -18.14 -2.92
CA CYS A 29 11.76 -16.83 -2.28
C CYS A 29 10.36 -16.55 -1.74
N ILE A 30 10.28 -16.13 -0.48
CA ILE A 30 9.02 -15.78 0.19
C ILE A 30 9.18 -14.36 0.73
N ALA A 31 8.16 -13.53 0.53
CA ALA A 31 8.07 -12.20 1.12
C ALA A 31 6.76 -12.08 1.89
N ALA A 32 6.86 -11.75 3.18
CA ALA A 32 5.72 -11.56 4.06
C ALA A 32 5.58 -10.08 4.43
N ILE A 33 4.42 -9.51 4.16
CA ILE A 33 4.05 -8.15 4.54
C ILE A 33 3.16 -8.21 5.78
N ASP A 34 3.65 -7.65 6.88
CA ASP A 34 2.78 -7.34 8.01
C ASP A 34 2.14 -5.97 7.79
N PHE A 35 0.92 -5.98 7.26
CA PHE A 35 0.11 -4.78 7.10
C PHE A 35 -0.57 -4.51 8.45
N GLY A 36 0.15 -3.96 9.43
CA GLY A 36 -0.35 -3.71 10.78
C GLY A 36 -1.20 -2.44 10.90
N THR A 37 -1.90 -2.27 12.03
CA THR A 37 -2.76 -1.09 12.25
C THR A 37 -1.95 0.18 12.40
N SER A 38 -0.92 0.13 13.24
CA SER A 38 -0.05 1.29 13.48
C SER A 38 1.17 1.28 12.58
N SER A 39 1.54 0.13 11.99
CA SER A 39 2.86 -0.04 11.39
C SER A 39 2.89 -1.04 10.25
N LEU A 40 3.91 -0.90 9.41
CA LEU A 40 4.19 -1.74 8.27
C LEU A 40 5.55 -2.42 8.47
N SER A 41 5.66 -3.69 8.10
CA SER A 41 6.95 -4.36 7.99
C SER A 41 6.94 -5.38 6.86
N VAL A 42 8.13 -5.69 6.35
CA VAL A 42 8.34 -6.74 5.35
C VAL A 42 9.45 -7.65 5.84
N ALA A 43 9.19 -8.94 5.85
CA ALA A 43 10.18 -9.98 6.07
C ALA A 43 10.33 -10.83 4.81
N TYR A 44 11.50 -11.40 4.59
CA TYR A 44 11.76 -12.20 3.40
C TYR A 44 12.76 -13.33 3.65
N THR A 45 12.68 -14.35 2.79
CA THR A 45 13.68 -15.40 2.62
C THR A 45 14.01 -15.54 1.14
N THR A 46 15.26 -15.86 0.83
CA THR A 46 15.71 -16.16 -0.54
C THR A 46 16.79 -17.25 -0.46
N PRO A 47 17.22 -17.85 -1.59
CA PRO A 47 18.35 -18.77 -1.59
C PRO A 47 19.62 -18.19 -0.94
N THR A 48 19.82 -16.87 -1.03
CA THR A 48 20.98 -16.20 -0.42
C THR A 48 20.85 -16.03 1.09
N THR A 49 19.64 -16.12 1.67
CA THR A 49 19.49 -16.07 3.13
C THR A 49 19.72 -17.42 3.81
N GLN A 50 19.92 -18.50 3.04
CA GLN A 50 20.24 -19.85 3.55
C GLN A 50 19.23 -20.37 4.61
N GLY A 51 17.96 -19.98 4.49
CA GLY A 51 16.89 -20.36 5.42
C GLY A 51 16.64 -19.35 6.53
N ASP A 52 17.51 -18.36 6.74
CA ASP A 52 17.24 -17.27 7.67
C ASP A 52 16.15 -16.35 7.15
N THR A 53 15.25 -15.94 8.06
CA THR A 53 14.32 -14.85 7.82
C THR A 53 15.02 -13.52 8.05
N LYS A 54 14.97 -12.62 7.07
CA LYS A 54 15.51 -11.25 7.18
C LYS A 54 14.35 -10.25 7.19
N VAL A 55 14.48 -9.19 7.98
CA VAL A 55 13.54 -8.06 7.99
C VAL A 55 14.09 -6.96 7.09
N LEU A 56 13.27 -6.47 6.17
CA LEU A 56 13.61 -5.36 5.30
C LEU A 56 13.68 -4.06 6.12
N PRO A 57 14.82 -3.35 6.16
CA PRO A 57 14.88 -2.02 6.74
C PRO A 57 14.11 -1.02 5.88
N LEU A 58 12.88 -0.71 6.28
CA LEU A 58 12.01 0.28 5.63
C LEU A 58 12.39 1.73 5.97
N HIS A 59 13.23 1.92 6.99
CA HIS A 59 13.84 3.21 7.35
C HIS A 59 15.36 3.03 7.57
N ARG A 60 16.08 4.14 7.80
CA ARG A 60 17.54 4.14 8.03
C ARG A 60 17.92 3.35 9.30
N THR A 61 16.99 3.26 10.24
CA THR A 61 17.06 2.59 11.53
C THR A 61 16.09 1.39 11.54
N TYR A 62 16.30 0.44 12.46
CA TYR A 62 15.43 -0.74 12.65
C TYR A 62 14.15 -0.45 13.45
N GLU A 63 13.70 0.79 13.42
CA GLU A 63 12.53 1.19 14.18
C GLU A 63 11.23 0.81 13.47
N ARG A 64 10.14 0.85 14.25
CA ARG A 64 8.82 0.50 13.79
C ARG A 64 8.29 1.55 12.80
N VAL A 65 8.09 1.16 11.55
CA VAL A 65 7.64 2.10 10.50
C VAL A 65 6.13 2.32 10.56
N PRO A 66 5.63 3.58 10.69
CA PRO A 66 4.21 3.88 10.75
C PRO A 66 3.42 3.40 9.51
N ASN A 67 2.16 3.02 9.71
CA ASN A 67 1.22 2.79 8.62
C ASN A 67 0.67 4.14 8.16
N THR A 68 1.49 4.82 7.36
CA THR A 68 1.18 6.12 6.76
C THR A 68 1.67 6.13 5.32
N ILE A 69 0.99 6.89 4.47
CA ILE A 69 1.34 7.04 3.05
C ILE A 69 1.01 8.46 2.60
N ILE A 70 1.88 9.01 1.76
CA ILE A 70 1.64 10.27 1.06
C ILE A 70 1.91 10.10 -0.43
N PHE A 71 1.00 10.59 -1.25
CA PHE A 71 1.09 10.54 -2.71
C PHE A 71 0.48 11.78 -3.34
N ILE A 72 0.75 11.97 -4.63
CA ILE A 72 0.16 13.04 -5.47
C ILE A 72 -0.54 12.41 -6.68
N ILE A 73 -1.40 13.19 -7.33
CA ILE A 73 -1.94 12.87 -8.65
C ILE A 73 -1.18 13.71 -9.67
N GLU A 74 -0.49 13.07 -10.60
CA GLU A 74 0.12 13.72 -11.75
C GLU A 74 -0.98 13.98 -12.79
N GLU A 75 -1.42 15.25 -12.89
CA GLU A 75 -2.62 15.65 -13.65
C GLU A 75 -2.56 15.28 -15.14
N GLU A 76 -1.38 15.34 -15.75
CA GLU A 76 -1.18 15.06 -17.18
C GLU A 76 -1.48 13.59 -17.53
N GLU A 77 -1.17 12.67 -16.62
CA GLU A 77 -1.31 11.23 -16.87
C GLU A 77 -2.45 10.58 -16.06
N GLN A 78 -3.09 11.34 -15.17
CA GLN A 78 -3.99 10.82 -14.13
C GLN A 78 -3.37 9.64 -13.35
N GLN A 79 -2.06 9.69 -13.14
CA GLN A 79 -1.33 8.65 -12.40
C GLN A 79 -1.05 9.09 -10.97
N HIS A 80 -1.09 8.14 -10.05
CA HIS A 80 -0.73 8.37 -8.66
C HIS A 80 0.74 8.08 -8.46
N LYS A 81 1.44 9.02 -7.83
CA LYS A 81 2.85 8.85 -7.48
C LYS A 81 3.02 8.85 -5.98
N VAL A 82 3.41 7.70 -5.46
CA VAL A 82 3.74 7.54 -4.03
C VAL A 82 5.05 8.28 -3.75
N LEU A 83 4.96 9.34 -2.93
CA LEU A 83 6.13 10.12 -2.52
C LEU A 83 6.84 9.48 -1.32
N GLY A 84 6.09 8.83 -0.44
CA GLY A 84 6.65 8.12 0.69
C GLY A 84 5.64 7.35 1.54
N ILE A 85 6.18 6.49 2.39
CA ILE A 85 5.46 5.77 3.45
C ILE A 85 6.13 6.02 4.81
N GLY A 86 5.43 5.71 5.89
CA GLY A 86 5.97 5.76 7.25
C GLY A 86 6.45 7.16 7.65
N TYR A 87 7.62 7.23 8.29
CA TYR A 87 8.21 8.49 8.73
C TYR A 87 8.45 9.49 7.60
N ARG A 88 8.76 9.01 6.39
CA ARG A 88 8.90 9.91 5.23
C ARG A 88 7.57 10.58 4.88
N ALA A 89 6.46 9.83 4.95
CA ALA A 89 5.14 10.38 4.71
C ALA A 89 4.75 11.41 5.78
N GLN A 90 5.04 11.11 7.05
CA GLN A 90 4.80 12.03 8.18
C GLN A 90 5.61 13.32 8.07
N SER A 91 6.91 13.22 7.73
CA SER A 91 7.76 14.40 7.52
C SER A 91 7.22 15.28 6.41
N LEU A 92 6.95 14.70 5.24
CA LEU A 92 6.40 15.44 4.09
C LEU A 92 5.05 16.10 4.43
N TYR A 93 4.20 15.41 5.20
CA TYR A 93 2.94 15.97 5.65
C TYR A 93 3.12 17.14 6.65
N GLY A 94 4.12 17.07 7.53
CA GLY A 94 4.44 18.18 8.43
C GLY A 94 5.04 19.41 7.73
N ASP A 95 5.71 19.20 6.59
CA ASP A 95 6.34 20.25 5.80
C ASP A 95 5.37 20.93 4.80
N ILE A 96 4.17 20.38 4.63
CA ILE A 96 3.13 20.92 3.76
C ILE A 96 2.66 22.29 4.29
N LYS A 97 2.75 23.31 3.44
CA LYS A 97 2.17 24.64 3.66
C LYS A 97 0.73 24.69 3.12
N ASP A 98 -0.04 25.71 3.50
CA ASP A 98 -1.48 25.86 3.18
C ASP A 98 -1.89 25.72 1.70
N ASP A 99 -0.95 25.74 0.73
CA ASP A 99 -1.21 25.59 -0.71
C ASP A 99 -0.92 24.17 -1.25
N ALA A 100 -1.20 23.13 -0.46
CA ALA A 100 -0.90 21.73 -0.78
C ALA A 100 -2.06 20.98 -1.43
N SER A 101 -2.75 21.62 -2.38
CA SER A 101 -3.96 21.08 -3.04
C SER A 101 -3.78 19.69 -3.69
N ASN A 102 -2.55 19.29 -4.00
CA ASN A 102 -2.25 18.03 -4.71
C ASN A 102 -1.72 16.89 -3.83
N PHE A 103 -1.41 17.14 -2.55
CA PHE A 103 -0.90 16.11 -1.66
C PHE A 103 -2.03 15.33 -1.01
N ILE A 104 -1.88 14.02 -0.94
CA ILE A 104 -2.90 13.11 -0.42
C ILE A 104 -2.28 12.28 0.69
N TYR A 105 -2.75 12.49 1.92
CA TYR A 105 -2.16 11.87 3.11
C TYR A 105 -3.14 10.96 3.86
N PHE A 106 -2.67 9.77 4.24
CA PHE A 106 -3.41 8.82 5.05
C PHE A 106 -2.58 8.23 6.19
N GLU A 107 -3.26 7.95 7.30
CA GLU A 107 -2.70 7.18 8.42
C GLU A 107 -3.65 6.07 8.88
N ARG A 108 -3.07 4.98 9.39
CA ARG A 108 -3.77 3.90 10.12
C ARG A 108 -4.96 3.32 9.35
N ILE A 109 -4.82 3.21 8.03
CA ILE A 109 -5.88 2.78 7.10
C ILE A 109 -6.48 1.43 7.47
N LYS A 110 -5.70 0.53 8.08
CA LYS A 110 -6.20 -0.78 8.54
C LYS A 110 -7.40 -0.68 9.49
N LYS A 111 -7.51 0.39 10.30
CA LYS A 111 -8.69 0.60 11.17
C LYS A 111 -9.98 0.75 10.38
N LEU A 112 -9.91 1.16 9.11
CA LEU A 112 -11.05 1.32 8.23
C LEU A 112 -11.56 -0.03 7.69
N LEU A 113 -10.72 -1.07 7.69
CA LEU A 113 -11.07 -2.44 7.34
C LEU A 113 -11.75 -3.21 8.48
N GLU A 114 -11.56 -2.74 9.71
CA GLU A 114 -12.09 -3.37 10.93
C GLU A 114 -13.53 -2.93 11.24
N ARG A 115 -13.94 -1.75 10.76
CA ARG A 115 -15.29 -1.21 11.00
C ARG A 115 -16.32 -2.06 10.27
N ASP A 116 -17.39 -2.42 10.98
CA ASP A 116 -18.39 -3.42 10.58
C ASP A 116 -19.35 -2.97 9.46
N THR A 117 -18.88 -2.06 8.63
CA THR A 117 -19.55 -1.50 7.46
C THR A 117 -19.49 -2.45 6.27
N SER A 118 -20.42 -2.30 5.33
CA SER A 118 -20.44 -3.00 4.04
C SER A 118 -19.21 -2.64 3.19
N LEU A 119 -18.09 -3.31 3.43
CA LEU A 119 -16.86 -3.13 2.65
C LEU A 119 -16.97 -3.78 1.28
N ASP A 120 -16.68 -3.01 0.24
CA ASP A 120 -16.55 -3.43 -1.15
C ASP A 120 -15.47 -2.61 -1.89
N CYS A 121 -15.18 -2.97 -3.15
CA CYS A 121 -14.15 -2.28 -3.93
C CYS A 121 -14.42 -0.79 -4.17
N THR A 122 -15.65 -0.32 -3.96
CA THR A 122 -16.07 1.08 -4.12
C THR A 122 -16.10 1.85 -2.80
N THR A 123 -15.69 1.23 -1.70
CA THR A 123 -15.63 1.90 -0.38
C THR A 123 -14.66 3.08 -0.43
N LYS A 124 -15.19 4.28 -0.18
CA LYS A 124 -14.43 5.53 -0.20
C LYS A 124 -13.97 5.94 1.20
N VAL A 125 -12.81 6.57 1.28
CA VAL A 125 -12.19 7.05 2.52
C VAL A 125 -11.65 8.47 2.31
N SER A 126 -11.81 9.31 3.33
CA SER A 126 -11.31 10.69 3.29
C SER A 126 -9.84 10.74 3.67
N SER A 127 -9.06 11.54 2.94
CA SER A 127 -7.66 11.81 3.30
C SER A 127 -7.58 12.93 4.35
N PHE A 128 -6.45 13.03 5.05
CA PHE A 128 -6.19 14.12 6.01
C PHE A 128 -5.98 15.48 5.33
N THR A 129 -5.63 15.50 4.05
CA THR A 129 -5.47 16.71 3.23
C THR A 129 -6.74 17.03 2.43
N GLY A 130 -7.84 16.30 2.64
CA GLY A 130 -9.10 16.46 1.91
C GLY A 130 -9.26 15.51 0.72
N GLY A 131 -10.45 15.52 0.12
CA GLY A 131 -10.83 14.59 -0.96
C GLY A 131 -11.23 13.19 -0.50
N SER A 132 -11.72 12.37 -1.44
CA SER A 132 -12.29 11.04 -1.18
C SER A 132 -11.78 10.02 -2.18
N TYR A 133 -11.18 8.93 -1.68
CA TYR A 133 -10.43 7.96 -2.49
C TYR A 133 -10.89 6.53 -2.19
N TYR A 134 -10.72 5.60 -3.14
CA TYR A 134 -11.07 4.21 -2.89
C TYR A 134 -10.07 3.55 -1.94
N LEU A 135 -10.59 2.96 -0.86
CA LEU A 135 -9.78 2.28 0.16
C LEU A 135 -8.87 1.21 -0.43
N ILE A 136 -9.39 0.44 -1.39
CA ILE A 136 -8.65 -0.64 -2.06
C ILE A 136 -7.39 -0.13 -2.77
N GLU A 137 -7.44 1.07 -3.34
CA GLU A 137 -6.32 1.67 -4.07
C GLU A 137 -5.25 2.16 -3.14
N VAL A 138 -5.63 2.80 -2.03
CA VAL A 138 -4.68 3.25 -1.02
C VAL A 138 -3.92 2.05 -0.43
N ILE A 139 -4.61 0.93 -0.19
CA ILE A 139 -3.98 -0.33 0.22
C ILE A 139 -3.02 -0.82 -0.88
N ALA A 140 -3.45 -0.85 -2.14
CA ALA A 140 -2.63 -1.27 -3.26
C ALA A 140 -1.36 -0.41 -3.39
N PHE A 141 -1.44 0.91 -3.25
CA PHE A 141 -0.28 1.81 -3.29
C PHE A 141 0.74 1.51 -2.19
N ILE A 142 0.28 1.21 -0.97
CA ILE A 142 1.17 0.79 0.12
C ILE A 142 1.86 -0.53 -0.24
N LEU A 143 1.10 -1.53 -0.71
CA LEU A 143 1.64 -2.85 -1.07
C LEU A 143 2.65 -2.75 -2.21
N THR A 144 2.34 -1.98 -3.27
CA THR A 144 3.27 -1.71 -4.38
C THR A 144 4.55 -1.07 -3.88
N HIS A 145 4.47 -0.04 -3.02
CA HIS A 145 5.67 0.61 -2.50
C HIS A 145 6.53 -0.33 -1.65
N LEU A 146 5.92 -1.14 -0.79
CA LEU A 146 6.63 -2.12 0.03
C LEU A 146 7.32 -3.20 -0.82
N LYS A 147 6.64 -3.65 -1.88
CA LYS A 147 7.20 -4.57 -2.87
C LYS A 147 8.42 -3.96 -3.57
N GLU A 148 8.30 -2.75 -4.11
CA GLU A 148 9.38 -2.06 -4.80
C GLU A 148 10.60 -1.84 -3.88
N LYS A 149 10.35 -1.53 -2.60
CA LYS A 149 11.42 -1.40 -1.60
C LYS A 149 12.20 -2.70 -1.43
N LEU A 150 11.51 -3.85 -1.37
CA LEU A 150 12.18 -5.15 -1.28
C LEU A 150 13.02 -5.43 -2.53
N LEU A 151 12.44 -5.24 -3.72
CA LEU A 151 13.15 -5.51 -4.99
C LEU A 151 14.37 -4.60 -5.16
N THR A 152 14.25 -3.33 -4.78
CA THR A 152 15.36 -2.38 -4.78
C THR A 152 16.44 -2.76 -3.78
N HIS A 153 16.06 -3.18 -2.56
CA HIS A 153 16.99 -3.65 -1.54
C HIS A 153 17.79 -4.87 -2.00
N LEU A 154 17.15 -5.77 -2.74
CA LEU A 154 17.79 -6.92 -3.37
C LEU A 154 18.46 -6.59 -4.71
N ARG A 155 18.69 -5.30 -5.00
CA ARG A 155 19.42 -4.78 -6.16
C ARG A 155 18.90 -5.28 -7.51
N GLY A 156 17.60 -5.58 -7.61
CA GLY A 156 16.98 -6.10 -8.83
C GLY A 156 17.45 -7.50 -9.24
N VAL A 157 18.14 -8.23 -8.37
CA VAL A 157 18.55 -9.64 -8.62
C VAL A 157 17.33 -10.55 -8.76
N TYR A 158 16.26 -10.22 -8.03
CA TYR A 158 15.00 -10.93 -8.05
C TYR A 158 13.91 -10.06 -8.65
N LYS A 159 12.99 -10.69 -9.37
CA LYS A 159 11.76 -10.10 -9.89
C LYS A 159 10.63 -10.32 -8.89
N SER A 160 9.57 -9.51 -9.00
CA SER A 160 8.35 -9.71 -8.22
C SER A 160 7.77 -11.12 -8.36
N THR A 161 7.87 -11.71 -9.56
CA THR A 161 7.36 -13.04 -9.90
C THR A 161 8.18 -14.17 -9.29
N ASP A 162 9.37 -13.86 -8.77
CA ASP A 162 10.20 -14.85 -8.10
C ASP A 162 9.76 -15.07 -6.65
N PHE A 163 8.82 -14.27 -6.13
CA PHE A 163 8.38 -14.36 -4.73
C PHE A 163 6.97 -14.90 -4.60
N ASP A 164 6.79 -15.79 -3.63
CA ASP A 164 5.48 -16.03 -3.02
C ASP A 164 5.19 -14.92 -2.01
N TRP A 165 4.21 -14.07 -2.32
CA TRP A 165 3.81 -12.93 -1.49
C TRP A 165 2.76 -13.34 -0.47
N VAL A 166 3.07 -13.15 0.80
CA VAL A 166 2.18 -13.38 1.93
C VAL A 166 1.80 -12.04 2.53
N ILE A 167 0.50 -11.82 2.75
CA ILE A 167 0.01 -10.62 3.45
C ILE A 167 -0.72 -11.09 4.71
N THR A 168 -0.30 -10.60 5.87
CA THR A 168 -0.96 -10.95 7.13
C THR A 168 -2.30 -10.24 7.25
N VAL A 169 -3.31 -10.96 7.74
CA VAL A 169 -4.62 -10.41 8.09
C VAL A 169 -5.03 -10.89 9.48
N PRO A 170 -5.67 -10.05 10.32
CA PRO A 170 -6.16 -10.48 11.63
C PRO A 170 -7.16 -11.64 11.53
N ALA A 171 -7.08 -12.58 12.47
CA ALA A 171 -7.98 -13.74 12.51
C ALA A 171 -9.46 -13.34 12.68
N ILE A 172 -9.72 -12.28 13.45
CA ILE A 172 -11.07 -11.78 13.76
C ILE A 172 -11.79 -11.09 12.58
N TRP A 173 -11.11 -10.85 11.46
CA TRP A 173 -11.70 -10.14 10.34
C TRP A 173 -12.85 -10.91 9.69
N LYS A 174 -13.84 -10.19 9.17
CA LYS A 174 -14.90 -10.79 8.33
C LYS A 174 -14.36 -11.14 6.94
N ALA A 175 -15.03 -12.05 6.25
CA ALA A 175 -14.62 -12.51 4.92
C ALA A 175 -14.47 -11.37 3.90
N ARG A 176 -15.28 -10.29 4.01
CA ARG A 176 -15.21 -9.11 3.15
C ARG A 176 -13.91 -8.33 3.30
N ALA A 177 -13.44 -8.08 4.53
CA ALA A 177 -12.16 -7.40 4.78
C ALA A 177 -10.97 -8.22 4.25
N ARG A 178 -10.98 -9.55 4.46
CA ARG A 178 -9.98 -10.45 3.87
C ARG A 178 -10.00 -10.42 2.34
N ARG A 179 -11.19 -10.39 1.74
CA ARG A 179 -11.34 -10.25 0.29
C ARG A 179 -10.77 -8.91 -0.19
N MET A 180 -11.06 -7.80 0.48
CA MET A 180 -10.53 -6.48 0.10
C MET A 180 -9.00 -6.47 0.06
N MET A 181 -8.32 -7.04 1.05
CA MET A 181 -6.84 -7.16 1.02
C MET A 181 -6.35 -8.00 -0.17
N ARG A 182 -7.04 -9.11 -0.46
CA ARG A 182 -6.69 -9.98 -1.60
C ARG A 182 -6.86 -9.25 -2.93
N GLU A 183 -7.98 -8.58 -3.11
CA GLU A 183 -8.30 -7.84 -4.33
C GLU A 183 -7.32 -6.65 -4.50
N ALA A 184 -6.97 -5.95 -3.41
CA ALA A 184 -5.91 -4.93 -3.43
C ALA A 184 -4.56 -5.51 -3.86
N ALA A 185 -4.22 -6.71 -3.39
CA ALA A 185 -2.99 -7.40 -3.80
C ALA A 185 -2.98 -7.74 -5.30
N TYR A 186 -4.12 -8.08 -5.91
CA TYR A 186 -4.21 -8.28 -7.36
C TYR A 186 -4.05 -7.00 -8.18
N MET A 187 -4.22 -5.82 -7.57
CA MET A 187 -3.97 -4.53 -8.21
C MET A 187 -2.48 -4.13 -8.19
N VAL A 188 -1.65 -4.85 -7.44
CA VAL A 188 -0.20 -4.59 -7.35
C VAL A 188 0.47 -5.07 -8.64
N THR A 189 0.85 -4.13 -9.50
CA THR A 189 1.60 -4.34 -10.75
C THR A 189 3.08 -4.48 -10.48
#